data_AF-A0A385PZK8-F1
#
_entry.id   AF-A0A385PZK8-F1
#
_cell.length_a   1.000
_cell.length_b   1.000
_cell.length_c   1.000
_cell.angle_alpha   90.00
_cell.angle_beta   90.00
_cell.angle_gamma   90.00
#
_symmetry.space_group_name_H-M   'P 1'
#
loop_
_entity.id
_entity.type
_entity.pdbx_description
1 polymer ?
#
loop_
_entity_poly.entity_id
_entity_poly.type
_entity_poly.pdbx_seq_one_letter_code
_entity_poly.pdbx_strand_id
1 'polypeptide(L)' 'MREKSWKYIVTFQTTTAAMAFESLCEKENVPGRLIPVPKEISSGCGLAWCVAYESANLVDDLIEKKKPLYDKADKVWH' A
#
# COMPACT_ATOMS: atom_id res chain seq x y z
N MET A 1 3.18 -5.74 -24.74
CA MET A 1 3.84 -4.52 -24.24
C MET A 1 3.30 -4.30 -22.83
N ARG A 2 4.11 -4.47 -21.77
CA ARG A 2 3.66 -4.17 -20.41
C ARG A 2 4.00 -2.71 -20.15
N GLU A 3 2.97 -1.87 -20.08
CA GLU A 3 3.11 -0.45 -19.79
C GLU A 3 3.72 -0.30 -18.39
N LYS A 4 4.86 0.40 -18.31
CA LYS A 4 5.51 0.74 -17.04
C LYS A 4 4.71 1.86 -16.41
N SER A 5 4.05 1.58 -15.30
CA SER A 5 3.23 2.56 -14.60
C SER A 5 3.76 2.72 -13.18
N TRP A 6 3.77 3.96 -12.71
CA TRP A 6 4.08 4.25 -11.32
C TRP A 6 3.08 3.54 -10.41
N LYS A 7 3.59 2.93 -9.36
CA LYS A 7 2.79 2.30 -8.31
C LYS A 7 3.09 2.94 -6.98
N TYR A 8 2.06 3.04 -6.17
CA TYR A 8 2.18 3.54 -4.81
C TYR A 8 2.14 2.33 -3.87
N ILE A 9 3.19 2.20 -3.06
CA ILE A 9 3.39 1.05 -2.19
C ILE A 9 3.45 1.53 -0.75
N VAL A 10 2.56 1.01 0.09
CA VAL A 10 2.54 1.29 1.53
C VAL A 10 3.08 0.09 2.27
N THR A 11 4.10 0.27 3.08
CA THR A 11 4.75 -0.76 3.86
C THR A 11 4.27 -0.76 5.31
N PHE A 12 4.39 -1.90 5.98
CA PHE A 12 3.92 -2.08 7.36
C PHE A 12 5.00 -2.69 8.25
N GLN A 13 5.05 -2.28 9.51
CA GLN A 13 5.96 -2.91 10.48
C GLN A 13 5.45 -4.27 10.96
N THR A 14 4.14 -4.47 10.98
CA THR A 14 3.51 -5.69 11.51
C THR A 14 2.50 -6.26 10.52
N THR A 15 2.39 -7.59 10.49
CA THR A 15 1.40 -8.31 9.68
C THR A 15 -0.02 -7.89 10.02
N THR A 16 -0.30 -7.64 11.29
CA THR A 16 -1.61 -7.16 11.78
C THR A 16 -1.98 -5.81 11.18
N ALA A 17 -1.02 -4.88 11.09
CA ALA A 17 -1.24 -3.58 10.46
C ALA A 17 -1.55 -3.73 8.96
N ALA A 18 -0.83 -4.61 8.26
CA ALA A 18 -1.09 -4.90 6.85
C ALA A 18 -2.50 -5.47 6.63
N MET A 19 -2.93 -6.45 7.43
CA MET A 19 -4.28 -7.03 7.36
C MET A 19 -5.37 -6.02 7.73
N ALA A 20 -5.14 -5.19 8.75
CA ALA A 20 -6.07 -4.13 9.12
C ALA A 20 -6.24 -3.10 8.00
N PHE A 21 -5.14 -2.75 7.33
CA PHE A 21 -5.14 -1.84 6.20
C PHE A 21 -5.87 -2.44 4.99
N GLU A 22 -5.69 -3.73 4.70
CA GLU A 22 -6.45 -4.45 3.66
C GLU A 22 -7.95 -4.37 3.92
N SER A 23 -8.40 -4.74 5.12
CA SER A 23 -9.83 -4.71 5.47
C SER A 23 -10.40 -3.29 5.41
N LEU A 24 -9.58 -2.29 5.72
CA LEU A 24 -9.96 -0.89 5.59
C LEU A 24 -10.09 -0.47 4.13
N CYS A 25 -9.13 -0.83 3.28
CA CYS A 25 -9.18 -0.58 1.84
C CYS A 25 -10.39 -1.27 1.20
N GLU A 26 -10.68 -2.50 1.59
CA GLU A 26 -11.84 -3.24 1.09
C GLU A 26 -13.16 -2.54 1.45
N LYS A 27 -13.29 -2.02 2.68
CA LYS A 27 -14.46 -1.24 3.11
C LYS A 27 -14.63 0.06 2.33
N GLU A 28 -13.54 0.78 2.11
CA GLU A 28 -13.55 2.05 1.37
C GLU A 28 -13.49 1.84 -0.16
N ASN A 29 -13.53 0.59 -0.64
CA ASN A 29 -13.40 0.21 -2.05
C ASN A 29 -12.13 0.79 -2.71
N VAL A 30 -11.04 0.87 -1.96
CA VAL A 30 -9.75 1.34 -2.46
C VAL A 30 -9.12 0.22 -3.31
N PRO A 31 -8.85 0.48 -4.60
CA PRO A 31 -8.22 -0.50 -5.45
C PRO A 31 -6.80 -0.75 -4.95
N GLY A 32 -6.37 -2.01 -4.95
CA GLY A 32 -5.04 -2.37 -4.49
C GLY A 32 -5.01 -3.83 -4.07
N ARG A 33 -3.81 -4.27 -3.69
CA ARG A 33 -3.59 -5.62 -3.19
C ARG A 33 -2.38 -5.65 -2.31
N LEU A 34 -2.42 -6.54 -1.33
CA LEU A 34 -1.25 -6.87 -0.54
C LEU A 34 -0.28 -7.70 -1.39
N ILE A 35 0.97 -7.28 -1.42
CA ILE A 35 2.07 -7.96 -2.09
C ILE A 35 3.23 -8.15 -1.10
N PRO A 36 4.07 -9.17 -1.30
CA PRO A 36 5.35 -9.22 -0.60
C PRO A 36 6.16 -7.97 -0.94
N VAL A 37 6.83 -7.40 0.06
CA VAL A 37 7.64 -6.20 -0.11
C VAL A 37 8.71 -6.45 -1.18
N PRO A 38 8.83 -5.58 -2.19
CA PRO A 38 9.86 -5.73 -3.21
C PRO A 38 11.24 -5.68 -2.58
N LYS A 39 12.20 -6.43 -3.14
CA LYS A 39 13.55 -6.58 -2.58
C LYS A 39 14.33 -5.25 -2.46
N GLU A 40 13.90 -4.24 -3.19
CA GLU A 40 14.42 -2.87 -3.14
C GLU A 40 13.96 -2.07 -1.92
N ILE A 41 12.90 -2.53 -1.24
CA ILE A 41 12.32 -1.89 -0.06
C ILE A 41 12.53 -2.81 1.15
N SER A 42 13.05 -2.25 2.24
CA SER A 42 13.14 -2.95 3.52
C SER A 42 11.93 -2.58 4.36
N SER A 43 11.16 -3.57 4.79
CA SER A 43 9.99 -3.36 5.65
C SER A 43 9.90 -4.43 6.73
N GLY A 44 9.40 -4.04 7.91
CA GLY A 44 9.44 -4.85 9.12
C GLY A 44 8.73 -6.20 9.00
N CYS A 45 7.56 -6.25 8.34
CA CYS A 45 6.77 -7.49 8.24
C CYS A 45 6.88 -8.24 6.90
N GLY A 46 7.60 -7.69 5.92
CA GLY A 46 7.71 -8.29 4.58
C GLY A 46 6.45 -8.18 3.71
N LEU A 47 5.42 -7.44 4.15
CA LEU A 47 4.19 -7.19 3.41
C LEU A 47 3.98 -5.70 3.11
N ALA A 48 3.43 -5.42 1.93
CA ALA A 48 3.14 -4.07 1.48
C ALA A 48 1.83 -4.02 0.67
N TRP A 49 1.11 -2.92 0.77
CA TRP A 49 -0.06 -2.64 -0.05
C TRP A 49 0.36 -1.97 -1.34
N CYS A 50 0.04 -2.57 -2.48
CA CYS A 50 0.35 -2.03 -3.80
C CYS A 50 -0.92 -1.55 -4.49
N VAL A 51 -0.90 -0.29 -4.91
CA VAL A 51 -1.96 0.36 -5.67
C VAL A 51 -1.38 1.10 -6.87
N ALA A 52 -2.19 1.32 -7.91
CA ALA A 52 -1.81 2.18 -9.03
C ALA A 52 -1.61 3.62 -8.56
N TYR A 53 -0.66 4.34 -9.15
CA TYR A 53 -0.43 5.75 -8.80
C TYR A 53 -1.66 6.63 -9.02
N GLU A 54 -2.48 6.33 -10.03
CA GLU A 54 -3.75 7.01 -10.30
C GLU A 54 -4.73 6.92 -9.13
N SER A 55 -4.62 5.87 -8.33
CA SER A 55 -5.45 5.64 -7.14
C SER A 55 -4.72 6.00 -5.83
N ALA A 56 -3.54 6.62 -5.89
CA ALA A 56 -2.81 7.07 -4.70
C ALA A 56 -3.63 8.07 -3.87
N ASN A 57 -4.42 8.93 -4.52
CA ASN A 57 -5.31 9.87 -3.84
C ASN A 57 -6.33 9.17 -2.92
N LEU A 58 -6.80 7.97 -3.29
CA LEU A 58 -7.72 7.20 -2.46
C LEU A 58 -7.03 6.68 -1.20
N VAL A 59 -5.77 6.28 -1.33
CA VAL A 59 -4.96 5.86 -0.19
C VAL A 59 -4.65 7.04 0.72
N ASP A 60 -4.34 8.20 0.16
CA ASP A 60 -4.06 9.43 0.93
C ASP A 60 -5.28 9.84 1.77
N ASP A 61 -6.46 9.92 1.14
CA ASP A 61 -7.73 10.20 1.83
C ASP A 61 -8.06 9.17 2.92
N LEU A 62 -7.80 7.89 2.65
CA LEU A 62 -7.97 6.81 3.62
C LEU A 62 -6.99 6.94 4.80
N ILE A 63 -5.74 7.32 4.55
CA ILE A 63 -4.73 7.56 5.58
C ILE A 63 -5.14 8.77 6.44
N GLU A 64 -5.63 9.85 5.84
CA GLU A 64 -6.09 11.03 6.59
C GLU A 64 -7.33 10.72 7.44
N LYS A 65 -8.31 10.01 6.88
CA LYS A 65 -9.58 9.71 7.55
C LYS A 65 -9.44 8.68 8.66
N LYS A 66 -8.71 7.58 8.41
CA LYS A 66 -8.63 6.47 9.36
C LYS A 66 -7.34 6.43 10.16
N LYS A 67 -6.29 7.13 9.72
CA LYS A 67 -4.95 7.10 10.31
C LYS A 67 -4.50 5.68 10.65
N PRO A 68 -4.52 4.76 9.67
CA PRO A 68 -4.14 3.38 9.90
C PRO A 68 -2.67 3.31 10.33
N LEU A 69 -2.31 2.23 11.02
CA LEU A 69 -0.91 1.96 11.34
C LEU A 69 -0.20 1.58 10.04
N TYR A 70 0.66 2.45 9.52
CA TYR A 70 1.55 2.17 8.39
C TYR A 70 2.99 2.57 8.76
N ASP A 71 3.98 1.94 8.11
CA ASP A 71 5.39 2.24 8.34
C ASP A 71 5.83 3.40 7.44
N LYS A 72 5.79 3.18 6.13
CA LYS A 72 6.16 4.15 5.10
C LYS A 72 5.30 3.96 3.86
N ALA A 73 5.25 4.99 3.04
CA ALA A 73 4.61 4.92 1.74
C ALA A 73 5.58 5.47 0.68
N ASP A 74 5.93 4.61 -0.27
CA ASP A 74 6.95 4.86 -1.29
C ASP A 74 6.37 4.69 -2.69
N LYS A 75 6.86 5.52 -3.61
CA LYS A 75 6.49 5.44 -5.04
C LYS A 75 7.49 4.52 -5.73
N VAL A 76 7.02 3.40 -6.25
CA VAL A 76 7.86 2.41 -6.94
C VAL A 76 7.52 2.41 -8.42
N TRP A 77 8.56 2.42 -9.24
CA TRP A 77 8.43 2.33 -10.69
C TRP A 77 8.66 0.88 -11.13
N HIS A 78 7.70 0.28 -11.82
CA HIS A 78 7.76 -1.11 -12.27
C HIS A 78 7.29 -1.23 -13.74
#